data_AF-A0A1W9S2N3-F1
#
_entry.id   AF-A0A1W9S2N3-F1
#
_cell.length_a   1.000
_cell.length_b   1.000
_cell.length_c   1.000
_cell.angle_alpha   90.00
_cell.angle_beta   90.00
_cell.angle_gamma   90.00
#
_symmetry.space_group_name_H-M   'P 1'
#
loop_
_entity.id
_entity.type
_entity.pdbx_description
1 polymer ?
#
loop_
_entity_poly.entity_id
_entity_poly.type
_entity_poly.pdbx_seq_one_letter_code
_entity_poly.pdbx_strand_id
1 'polypeptide(L)'
;MLDEKASFEAKSEELRAENSELEQKIAVVRKIQDFYKTLYAEDERYLKPGEYDIYVVKPGDWLSKLAEYPEVYGWGNYARWPEIYNANRDLIKDPDLIYPGWELKIPRP
;
A
#
# COMPACT_ATOMS: atom_id res chain seq x y z
N MET A 1 -23.35 -55.19 8.23
CA MET A 1 -21.90 -55.40 8.04
C MET A 1 -21.44 -55.04 6.63
N LEU A 2 -22.06 -55.55 5.56
CA LEU A 2 -21.68 -55.17 4.18
C LEU A 2 -22.09 -53.72 3.82
N ASP A 3 -23.30 -53.28 4.18
CA ASP A 3 -23.80 -51.93 3.85
C ASP A 3 -23.05 -50.81 4.57
N GLU A 4 -22.63 -51.06 5.80
CA GLU A 4 -21.89 -50.11 6.63
C GLU A 4 -20.47 -49.88 6.08
N LYS A 5 -19.81 -50.96 5.64
CA LYS A 5 -18.51 -50.88 4.95
C LYS A 5 -18.60 -50.07 3.66
N ALA A 6 -19.64 -50.30 2.84
CA ALA A 6 -19.85 -49.56 1.60
C ALA A 6 -20.12 -48.06 1.86
N SER A 7 -20.85 -47.74 2.94
CA SER A 7 -21.09 -46.35 3.35
C SER A 7 -19.82 -45.64 3.82
N PHE A 8 -18.96 -46.32 4.59
CA PHE A 8 -17.67 -45.78 5.01
C PHE A 8 -16.72 -45.56 3.82
N GLU A 9 -16.68 -46.50 2.87
CA GLU A 9 -15.89 -46.38 1.65
C GLU A 9 -16.35 -45.18 0.80
N ALA A 10 -17.66 -45.01 0.62
CA ALA A 10 -18.22 -43.86 -0.09
C ALA A 10 -17.86 -42.53 0.58
N LYS A 11 -17.93 -42.45 1.92
CA LYS A 11 -17.55 -41.24 2.65
C LYS A 11 -16.05 -40.95 2.57
N SER A 12 -15.22 -41.99 2.57
CA SER A 12 -13.76 -41.86 2.38
C SER A 12 -13.44 -41.33 0.98
N GLU A 13 -14.13 -41.79 -0.05
CA GLU A 13 -13.97 -41.30 -1.43
C GLU A 13 -14.36 -39.82 -1.55
N GLU A 14 -15.51 -39.45 -0.96
CA GLU A 14 -16.00 -38.07 -0.93
C GLU A 14 -15.02 -37.12 -0.23
N LEU A 15 -14.52 -37.50 0.96
CA LEU A 15 -13.54 -36.71 1.71
C LEU A 15 -12.22 -36.58 0.94
N ARG A 16 -11.81 -37.58 0.17
CA ARG A 16 -10.62 -37.49 -0.68
C ARG A 16 -10.83 -36.51 -1.84
N ALA A 17 -12.01 -36.51 -2.46
CA ALA A 17 -12.34 -35.55 -3.51
C ALA A 17 -12.38 -34.12 -2.98
N GLU A 18 -13.01 -33.89 -1.82
CA GLU A 18 -13.07 -32.58 -1.18
C GLU A 18 -11.67 -32.07 -0.81
N ASN A 19 -10.82 -32.93 -0.25
CA ASN A 19 -9.43 -32.57 0.04
C ASN A 19 -8.63 -32.23 -1.23
N SER A 20 -8.85 -32.96 -2.34
CA SER A 20 -8.22 -32.64 -3.61
C SER A 20 -8.63 -31.26 -4.14
N GLU A 21 -9.91 -30.91 -4.02
CA GLU A 21 -10.43 -29.61 -4.41
C GLU A 21 -9.89 -28.47 -3.51
N LEU A 22 -9.83 -28.70 -2.20
CA LEU A 22 -9.25 -27.73 -1.25
C LEU A 22 -7.78 -27.47 -1.55
N GLU A 23 -6.99 -28.49 -1.86
CA GLU A 23 -5.59 -28.32 -2.26
C GLU A 23 -5.45 -27.50 -3.55
N GLN A 24 -6.35 -27.69 -4.52
CA GLN A 24 -6.38 -26.86 -5.74
C GLN A 24 -6.70 -25.40 -5.41
N LYS A 25 -7.67 -25.14 -4.52
CA LYS A 25 -8.00 -23.78 -4.06
C LYS A 25 -6.84 -23.12 -3.31
N ILE A 26 -6.17 -23.87 -2.43
CA ILE A 26 -4.98 -23.38 -1.72
C ILE A 26 -3.86 -23.03 -2.71
N ALA A 27 -3.67 -23.85 -3.75
CA ALA A 27 -2.68 -23.55 -4.79
C ALA A 27 -2.99 -22.23 -5.53
N VAL A 28 -4.26 -21.93 -5.79
CA VAL A 28 -4.69 -20.64 -6.37
C VAL A 28 -4.43 -19.49 -5.40
N VAL A 29 -4.78 -19.65 -4.12
CA VAL A 29 -4.55 -18.62 -3.09
C VAL A 29 -3.06 -18.31 -2.94
N ARG A 30 -2.19 -19.33 -2.95
CA ARG A 30 -0.73 -19.15 -2.92
C ARG A 30 -0.25 -18.34 -4.13
N LYS A 31 -0.73 -18.65 -5.34
CA LYS A 31 -0.40 -17.87 -6.53
C LYS A 31 -0.85 -16.41 -6.42
N ILE A 32 -2.03 -16.16 -5.85
CA ILE A 32 -2.51 -14.80 -5.58
C ILE A 32 -1.60 -14.10 -4.56
N GLN A 33 -1.18 -14.79 -3.50
CA GLN A 33 -0.25 -14.26 -2.50
C GLN A 33 1.12 -13.93 -3.10
N ASP A 34 1.65 -14.79 -3.96
CA ASP A 34 2.93 -14.56 -4.64
C ASP A 34 2.83 -13.40 -5.66
N PHE A 35 1.70 -13.32 -6.36
CA PHE A 35 1.41 -12.20 -7.25
C PHE A 35 1.27 -10.89 -6.47
N TYR A 36 0.54 -10.90 -5.34
CA TYR A 36 0.44 -9.79 -4.39
C TYR A 36 1.86 -9.39 -3.97
N LYS A 37 2.65 -10.32 -3.41
CA LYS A 37 4.02 -10.05 -2.98
C LYS A 37 4.90 -9.44 -4.08
N THR A 38 4.79 -9.93 -5.31
CA THR A 38 5.52 -9.36 -6.47
C THR A 38 5.04 -7.93 -6.76
N LEU A 39 3.72 -7.72 -6.84
CA LEU A 39 3.12 -6.41 -7.08
C LEU A 39 3.51 -5.38 -6.02
N TYR A 40 3.63 -5.76 -4.74
CA TYR A 40 4.03 -4.86 -3.65
C TYR A 40 5.54 -4.76 -3.40
N ALA A 41 6.34 -5.68 -3.95
CA ALA A 41 7.80 -5.58 -3.91
C ALA A 41 8.34 -4.61 -4.97
N GLU A 42 7.66 -4.45 -6.11
CA GLU A 42 8.04 -3.48 -7.15
C GLU A 42 7.61 -2.04 -6.80
N ASP A 43 6.69 -1.89 -5.84
CA ASP A 43 6.04 -0.61 -5.49
C ASP A 43 6.09 -0.31 -3.97
N GLU A 44 7.22 -0.66 -3.34
CA GLU A 44 7.50 -0.48 -1.90
C GLU A 44 7.41 0.99 -1.41
N ARG A 45 7.16 1.93 -2.33
CA ARG A 45 6.92 3.37 -2.09
C ARG A 45 5.44 3.73 -1.86
N TYR A 46 4.51 2.83 -2.16
CA TYR A 46 3.06 3.12 -2.12
C TYR A 46 2.25 2.33 -1.09
N LEU A 47 2.82 1.33 -0.40
CA LEU A 47 2.05 0.46 0.50
C LEU A 47 2.47 0.36 1.96
N LYS A 48 3.48 1.11 2.41
CA LYS A 48 3.48 1.46 3.83
C LYS A 48 2.29 2.38 4.07
N PRO A 49 1.44 2.19 5.09
CA PRO A 49 0.63 3.30 5.61
C PRO A 49 1.63 4.41 5.87
N GLY A 50 1.69 5.39 4.97
CA GLY A 50 2.81 6.32 4.94
C GLY A 50 2.87 7.01 6.29
N GLU A 51 4.00 6.87 6.98
CA GLU A 51 4.35 7.89 7.96
C GLU A 51 4.52 9.15 7.15
N TYR A 52 3.46 9.94 7.06
CA TYR A 52 3.56 11.31 6.63
C TYR A 52 3.66 12.15 7.89
N ASP A 53 4.64 13.05 7.90
CA ASP A 53 4.57 14.15 8.84
C ASP A 53 3.59 15.20 8.30
N ILE A 54 3.10 16.03 9.21
CA ILE A 54 2.32 17.20 8.83
C ILE A 54 3.20 18.43 8.94
N TYR A 55 3.22 19.21 7.86
CA TYR A 55 3.79 20.54 7.85
C TYR A 55 2.69 21.58 7.70
N VAL A 56 2.69 22.59 8.58
CA VAL A 56 1.80 23.73 8.47
C VAL A 56 2.47 24.83 7.66
N VAL A 57 1.93 25.13 6.48
CA VAL A 57 2.48 26.15 5.56
C VAL A 57 2.58 27.50 6.27
N LYS A 58 3.75 28.15 6.16
CA LYS A 58 4.04 29.46 6.73
C LYS A 58 3.98 30.55 5.65
N PRO A 59 3.78 31.84 6.02
CA PRO A 59 3.86 32.94 5.06
C PRO A 59 5.19 32.95 4.29
N GLY A 60 5.11 32.99 2.95
CA GLY A 60 6.27 33.02 2.07
C GLY A 60 6.87 31.64 1.74
N ASP A 61 6.14 30.56 2.00
CA ASP A 61 6.51 29.23 1.54
C ASP A 61 6.06 28.97 0.10
N TRP A 62 6.86 28.19 -0.62
CA TRP A 62 6.48 27.48 -1.84
C TRP A 62 7.04 26.06 -1.75
N LEU A 63 6.52 25.13 -2.55
CA LEU A 63 6.80 23.69 -2.37
C LEU A 63 8.30 23.35 -2.36
N SER A 64 9.09 23.92 -3.26
CA SER A 64 10.53 23.68 -3.35
C SER A 64 11.31 24.20 -2.15
N LYS A 65 10.94 25.37 -1.60
CA LYS A 65 11.57 25.90 -0.37
C LYS A 65 11.22 25.05 0.84
N LEU A 66 9.94 24.68 0.95
CA LEU A 66 9.45 23.85 2.05
C LEU A 66 10.18 22.50 2.08
N ALA A 67 10.43 21.90 0.91
CA ALA A 67 11.23 20.68 0.79
C ALA A 67 12.65 20.81 1.36
N GLU A 68 13.27 21.98 1.39
CA GLU A 68 14.63 22.18 1.95
C GLU A 68 14.65 22.37 3.46
N TYR A 69 13.48 22.54 4.10
CA TYR A 69 13.45 22.72 5.55
C TYR A 69 13.94 21.46 6.28
N PRO A 70 14.77 21.60 7.33
CA PRO A 70 15.26 20.47 8.14
C PRO A 70 14.15 19.53 8.63
N GLU A 71 13.00 20.09 9.01
CA GLU A 71 11.83 19.33 9.45
C GLU A 71 11.08 18.62 8.31
N VAL A 72 11.31 19.00 7.05
CA VAL A 72 10.66 18.41 5.87
C VAL A 72 11.57 17.39 5.21
N TYR A 73 12.53 17.76 4.36
CA TYR A 73 13.49 16.79 3.81
C TYR A 73 14.94 17.16 4.09
N GLY A 74 15.20 18.37 4.60
CA GLY A 74 16.54 18.88 4.85
C GLY A 74 17.18 19.55 3.64
N TRP A 75 18.25 20.29 3.93
CA TRP A 75 18.93 21.17 2.97
C TRP A 75 19.34 20.44 1.67
N GLY A 76 19.10 21.07 0.52
CA GLY A 76 19.43 20.52 -0.80
C GLY A 76 18.39 19.57 -1.40
N ASN A 77 17.28 19.29 -0.70
CA ASN A 77 16.21 18.42 -1.19
C ASN A 77 15.06 19.16 -1.89
N TYR A 78 15.28 20.40 -2.36
CA TYR A 78 14.25 21.19 -3.06
C TYR A 78 13.58 20.44 -4.21
N ALA A 79 14.31 19.56 -4.90
CA ALA A 79 13.82 18.77 -6.03
C ALA A 79 12.74 17.74 -5.65
N ARG A 80 12.52 17.48 -4.35
CA ARG A 80 11.50 16.57 -3.83
C ARG A 80 10.13 17.22 -3.67
N TRP A 81 9.99 18.51 -4.02
CA TRP A 81 8.70 19.21 -4.03
C TRP A 81 7.55 18.49 -4.76
N PRO A 82 7.77 17.71 -5.84
CA PRO A 82 6.68 16.99 -6.51
C PRO A 82 6.08 15.89 -5.63
N GLU A 83 6.85 15.32 -4.71
CA GLU A 83 6.35 14.32 -3.75
C GLU A 83 5.31 14.94 -2.82
N ILE A 84 5.57 16.14 -2.32
CA ILE A 84 4.65 16.92 -1.49
C ILE A 84 3.39 17.26 -2.29
N TYR A 85 3.52 17.71 -3.54
CA TYR A 85 2.37 17.99 -4.40
C TYR A 85 1.51 16.74 -4.64
N ASN A 86 2.14 15.61 -4.99
CA ASN A 86 1.43 14.36 -5.26
C ASN A 86 0.65 13.85 -4.05
N ALA A 87 1.21 13.95 -2.85
CA ALA A 87 0.57 13.52 -1.61
C ALA A 87 -0.63 14.41 -1.20
N ASN A 88 -0.73 15.62 -1.74
CA ASN A 88 -1.72 16.62 -1.36
C ASN A 88 -2.59 17.08 -2.54
N ARG A 89 -2.75 16.28 -3.62
CA ARG A 89 -3.56 16.65 -4.80
C ARG A 89 -5.05 16.86 -4.49
N ASP A 90 -5.52 16.32 -3.38
CA ASP A 90 -6.83 16.60 -2.81
C ASP A 90 -6.97 18.08 -2.43
N LEU A 91 -5.91 18.70 -1.91
CA LEU A 91 -5.86 20.09 -1.44
C LEU A 91 -5.24 21.06 -2.46
N ILE A 92 -4.06 20.75 -2.99
CA ILE A 92 -3.29 21.58 -3.92
C ILE A 92 -3.75 21.30 -5.35
N LYS A 93 -4.40 22.27 -5.99
CA LYS A 93 -4.83 22.16 -7.40
C LYS A 93 -3.81 22.75 -8.38
N ASP A 94 -3.11 23.79 -7.94
CA ASP A 94 -2.03 24.43 -8.67
C ASP A 94 -0.76 24.31 -7.82
N PRO A 95 0.32 23.63 -8.30
CA PRO A 95 1.54 23.44 -7.52
C PRO A 95 2.26 24.75 -7.18
N ASP A 96 2.02 25.83 -7.94
CA ASP A 96 2.61 27.14 -7.68
C ASP A 96 1.85 27.92 -6.60
N LEU A 97 0.74 27.37 -6.08
CA LEU A 97 -0.14 28.05 -5.14
C LEU A 97 -0.42 27.21 -3.89
N ILE A 98 0.26 27.59 -2.81
CA ILE A 98 -0.01 27.09 -1.44
C ILE A 98 -0.31 28.26 -0.52
N TYR A 99 -1.16 28.03 0.49
CA TYR A 99 -1.60 29.10 1.40
C TYR A 99 -1.16 28.83 2.83
N PRO A 100 -0.78 29.88 3.59
CA PRO A 100 -0.46 29.75 5.01
C PRO A 100 -1.58 29.08 5.81
N GLY A 101 -1.20 28.21 6.74
CA GLY A 101 -2.13 27.43 7.58
C GLY A 101 -2.60 26.13 6.95
N TRP A 102 -2.28 25.83 5.70
CA TRP A 102 -2.52 24.51 5.12
C TRP A 102 -1.68 23.44 5.81
N GLU A 103 -2.32 22.33 6.15
CA GLU A 103 -1.65 21.13 6.67
C GLU A 103 -1.31 20.21 5.49
N LEU A 104 -0.02 20.16 5.13
CA LEU A 104 0.47 19.32 4.04
C LEU A 104 1.03 18.01 4.59
N LYS A 105 0.61 16.91 3.99
CA LYS A 105 1.21 15.58 4.18
C LYS A 105 2.61 15.58 3.56
N ILE A 106 3.63 15.23 4.34
CA ILE A 106 5.03 15.13 3.91
C ILE A 106 5.42 13.65 3.87
N PRO A 107 5.47 13.01 2.69
CA PRO A 107 5.82 11.58 2.58
C PRO A 107 7.21 11.26 3.13
N ARG A 108 7.33 10.24 3.99
CA ARG A 108 8.62 9.65 4.44
C ARG A 108 8.92 8.31 3.74
N PRO A 109 10.21 7.97 3.51
CA PRO A 109 10.62 6.65 3.02
C PRO A 109 10.48 5.52 4.07
#